data_AF-A0A7X3D8X2-F1
#
_entry.id   AF-A0A7X3D8X2-F1
#
_cell.length_a   1.000
_cell.length_b   1.000
_cell.length_c   1.000
_cell.angle_alpha   90.00
_cell.angle_beta   90.00
_cell.angle_gamma   90.00
#
_symmetry.space_group_name_H-M   'P 1'
#
loop_
_entity.id
_entity.type
_entity.pdbx_description
1 polymer ?
#
loop_
_entity_poly.entity_id
_entity_poly.type
_entity_poly.pdbx_seq_one_letter_code
_entity_poly.pdbx_strand_id
1 'polypeptide(L)'
;MRVSKTKRSQISGSSTNAKKGADIANPSWMAMQQHIGNRGVLQLMSGVKRKRNDDEIEIEEEEEEQVSRPTKKKKMAETESESEETEMEEEEEKEKRPGFTAGSKRAAFISHNLKEDANALIKNYKSPGLTEVNGAMPHRMSYKDIRDNTHKFTNGQETAADFTRWTDRFVQAGNEKIALRKGQLNSDPGSADLKQLIKDMEKSQKAFEAARDKLAGSPGDKSALKSFIKQANSFHANVPDVGPHFGVNNPVQDNAHMHVETVESKEEPMNMESPSSEMEIEENSDEKQPPKLKRRLSIMSRQVRRMSVGRISAFPYDSTGKLITTDGSTVDLDELPEEDSEAIEKHPKRTVKGYDPDFDFGL
;
A
#
# COMPACT_ATOMS: atom_id res chain seq x y z
N MET A 1 82.05 24.82 -8.47
CA MET A 1 81.56 25.08 -7.09
C MET A 1 80.56 24.00 -6.71
N ARG A 2 80.83 23.36 -5.57
CA ARG A 2 80.09 22.38 -4.75
C ARG A 2 78.85 21.65 -5.33
N VAL A 3 79.05 20.34 -5.50
CA VAL A 3 78.06 19.26 -5.41
C VAL A 3 77.71 19.02 -3.93
N SER A 4 76.44 18.80 -3.58
CA SER A 4 76.07 18.18 -2.30
C SER A 4 74.90 17.21 -2.44
N LYS A 5 75.24 15.92 -2.30
CA LYS A 5 74.37 14.79 -1.95
C LYS A 5 74.01 14.86 -0.45
N THR A 6 72.79 14.45 -0.06
CA THR A 6 72.43 13.74 1.21
C THR A 6 70.90 13.64 1.29
N LYS A 7 70.22 12.67 1.91
CA LYS A 7 70.51 11.32 2.44
C LYS A 7 69.14 10.67 2.70
N ARG A 8 68.98 9.37 2.40
CA ARG A 8 67.90 8.51 2.92
C ARG A 8 68.02 8.38 4.44
N SER A 9 66.88 8.26 5.12
CA SER A 9 66.77 7.63 6.44
C SER A 9 65.59 6.66 6.41
N GLN A 10 65.88 5.37 6.53
CA GLN A 10 64.95 4.33 6.94
C GLN A 10 64.95 4.29 8.47
N ILE A 11 63.78 4.15 9.09
CA ILE A 11 63.69 3.60 10.45
C ILE A 11 62.67 2.47 10.44
N SER A 12 63.21 1.28 10.57
CA SER A 12 62.58 0.04 10.99
C SER A 12 62.20 0.09 12.47
N GLY A 13 61.10 -0.56 12.85
CA GLY A 13 60.74 -0.74 14.27
C GLY A 13 59.57 -1.71 14.47
N SER A 14 59.84 -2.99 14.26
CA SER A 14 59.03 -4.12 14.73
C SER A 14 59.16 -4.25 16.25
N SER A 15 58.06 -4.48 16.98
CA SER A 15 58.10 -5.34 18.17
C SER A 15 56.71 -5.82 18.58
N THR A 16 56.53 -7.12 18.43
CA THR A 16 55.58 -7.99 19.08
C THR A 16 55.70 -7.95 20.61
N ASN A 17 54.60 -8.03 21.35
CA ASN A 17 54.55 -9.02 22.43
C ASN A 17 53.14 -9.40 22.84
N ALA A 18 53.02 -10.71 23.06
CA ALA A 18 51.81 -11.41 23.42
C ALA A 18 51.89 -11.90 24.86
N LYS A 19 50.70 -12.16 25.41
CA LYS A 19 50.30 -13.30 26.24
C LYS A 19 50.42 -13.26 27.78
N LYS A 20 49.33 -13.83 28.33
CA LYS A 20 49.06 -14.49 29.63
C LYS A 20 48.66 -13.55 30.78
N GLY A 21 47.59 -13.78 31.54
CA GLY A 21 46.67 -14.93 31.65
C GLY A 21 46.38 -15.22 33.12
N ALA A 22 45.10 -15.41 33.49
CA ALA A 22 44.56 -16.14 34.66
C ALA A 22 43.04 -15.83 34.70
N ASP A 23 42.15 -16.74 34.31
CA ASP A 23 41.55 -17.82 35.12
C ASP A 23 40.89 -17.33 36.42
N ILE A 24 39.56 -17.49 36.51
CA ILE A 24 38.80 -18.04 37.66
C ILE A 24 37.34 -18.31 37.23
N ALA A 25 36.99 -19.60 37.21
CA ALA A 25 35.73 -20.29 37.55
C ALA A 25 34.33 -19.72 37.20
N ASN A 26 33.60 -20.51 36.39
CA ASN A 26 32.15 -20.80 36.45
C ASN A 26 31.88 -21.83 37.59
N PRO A 27 30.64 -22.15 38.09
CA PRO A 27 29.34 -22.15 37.38
C PRO A 27 28.02 -21.90 38.21
N SER A 28 26.88 -21.91 37.49
CA SER A 28 25.59 -22.59 37.79
C SER A 28 24.42 -21.92 38.55
N TRP A 29 23.30 -21.76 37.81
CA TRP A 29 21.88 -22.07 38.11
C TRP A 29 21.29 -21.90 39.52
N MET A 30 20.25 -21.07 39.67
CA MET A 30 18.85 -21.43 40.02
C MET A 30 18.06 -20.25 40.66
N ALA A 31 16.76 -20.27 40.38
CA ALA A 31 15.65 -19.79 41.21
C ALA A 31 15.46 -18.27 41.45
N MET A 32 14.40 -17.73 40.84
CA MET A 32 13.45 -16.92 41.63
C MET A 32 12.02 -17.08 41.08
N GLN A 33 11.31 -17.99 41.73
CA GLN A 33 9.85 -18.12 41.71
C GLN A 33 9.43 -18.08 43.19
N GLN A 34 8.18 -17.66 43.46
CA GLN A 34 7.50 -17.46 44.76
C GLN A 34 7.56 -16.01 45.28
N HIS A 35 6.51 -15.39 45.84
CA HIS A 35 5.11 -15.73 46.18
C HIS A 35 4.37 -14.36 46.14
N ILE A 36 3.07 -14.26 45.89
CA ILE A 36 2.00 -14.37 46.90
C ILE A 36 0.70 -14.64 46.15
N GLY A 37 0.04 -15.73 46.55
CA GLY A 37 -1.33 -16.01 46.17
C GLY A 37 -2.31 -15.59 47.26
N ASN A 38 -3.57 -15.64 46.84
CA ASN A 38 -4.76 -15.97 47.61
C ASN A 38 -5.45 -14.94 48.51
N ARG A 39 -6.71 -14.73 48.11
CA ARG A 39 -7.97 -14.98 48.85
C ARG A 39 -8.63 -13.81 49.58
N GLY A 40 -9.94 -13.75 49.32
CA GLY A 40 -10.98 -13.15 50.17
C GLY A 40 -11.42 -11.80 49.62
N VAL A 41 -12.70 -11.46 49.48
CA VAL A 41 -13.90 -11.98 50.13
C VAL A 41 -15.09 -11.67 49.22
N LEU A 42 -15.92 -12.68 49.01
CA LEU A 42 -17.28 -12.56 48.48
C LEU A 42 -18.17 -12.14 49.65
N GLN A 43 -18.90 -11.03 49.54
CA GLN A 43 -19.96 -10.70 50.47
C GLN A 43 -21.23 -10.33 49.70
N LEU A 44 -22.15 -11.29 49.71
CA LEU A 44 -23.58 -11.10 49.51
C LEU A 44 -24.13 -10.11 50.54
N MET A 45 -25.14 -9.33 50.16
CA MET A 45 -26.40 -9.14 50.90
C MET A 45 -27.34 -8.23 50.10
N SER A 46 -28.54 -8.78 49.86
CA SER A 46 -29.89 -8.17 49.90
C SER A 46 -30.14 -6.77 49.30
N GLY A 47 -31.25 -6.46 48.62
CA GLY A 47 -32.44 -7.21 48.25
C GLY A 47 -33.51 -6.25 47.68
N VAL A 48 -34.50 -6.83 47.00
CA VAL A 48 -35.93 -6.43 47.01
C VAL A 48 -36.29 -5.05 46.40
N LYS A 49 -36.96 -5.00 45.23
CA LYS A 49 -38.44 -5.01 45.03
C LYS A 49 -38.87 -4.69 43.58
N ARG A 50 -40.00 -5.31 43.21
CA ARG A 50 -40.72 -5.41 41.93
C ARG A 50 -41.33 -4.10 41.38
N LYS A 51 -41.62 -4.09 40.06
CA LYS A 51 -42.93 -3.85 39.38
C LYS A 51 -42.71 -4.01 37.84
N ARG A 52 -43.19 -5.07 37.17
CA ARG A 52 -44.51 -5.27 36.49
C ARG A 52 -45.06 -4.04 35.75
N ASN A 53 -45.14 -4.12 34.43
CA ASN A 53 -46.34 -4.36 33.59
C ASN A 53 -45.80 -4.82 32.21
N ASP A 54 -46.17 -5.98 31.65
CA ASP A 54 -47.46 -6.35 31.03
C ASP A 54 -47.88 -5.32 29.98
N ASP A 55 -47.63 -5.66 28.71
CA ASP A 55 -48.60 -5.44 27.62
C ASP A 55 -48.34 -6.48 26.52
N GLU A 56 -49.37 -7.28 26.31
CA GLU A 56 -49.60 -8.24 25.25
C GLU A 56 -49.74 -7.51 23.90
N ILE A 57 -49.09 -8.02 22.86
CA ILE A 57 -49.62 -7.92 21.49
C ILE A 57 -49.46 -9.30 20.86
N GLU A 58 -50.59 -10.00 20.86
CA GLU A 58 -50.94 -11.15 20.03
C GLU A 58 -51.17 -10.68 18.57
N ILE A 59 -51.37 -11.65 17.66
CA ILE A 59 -51.93 -11.51 16.30
C ILE A 59 -50.87 -11.14 15.22
N GLU A 60 -50.67 -11.84 14.10
CA GLU A 60 -51.45 -12.83 13.34
C GLU A 60 -50.50 -13.72 12.51
N GLU A 61 -50.89 -14.98 12.33
CA GLU A 61 -50.39 -15.89 11.30
C GLU A 61 -50.92 -15.46 9.93
N GLU A 62 -50.04 -15.34 8.93
CA GLU A 62 -50.43 -15.50 7.53
C GLU A 62 -49.49 -16.52 6.88
N GLU A 63 -50.00 -17.74 6.76
CA GLU A 63 -49.63 -18.71 5.75
C GLU A 63 -49.98 -18.13 4.38
N GLU A 64 -49.07 -18.15 3.40
CA GLU A 64 -49.50 -18.22 2.00
C GLU A 64 -48.45 -18.89 1.09
N GLU A 65 -48.84 -20.10 0.69
CA GLU A 65 -48.67 -20.76 -0.62
C GLU A 65 -47.29 -20.89 -1.29
N GLN A 66 -46.78 -22.12 -1.16
CA GLN A 66 -45.97 -22.79 -2.17
C GLN A 66 -46.72 -22.92 -3.50
N VAL A 67 -46.30 -22.17 -4.52
CA VAL A 67 -46.68 -22.46 -5.91
C VAL A 67 -45.61 -23.34 -6.55
N SER A 68 -45.91 -24.64 -6.57
CA SER A 68 -45.24 -25.65 -7.38
C SER A 68 -45.77 -25.62 -8.83
N ARG A 69 -44.88 -25.77 -9.82
CA ARG A 69 -45.19 -26.15 -11.22
C ARG A 69 -43.88 -26.29 -12.04
N PRO A 70 -43.86 -27.10 -13.12
CA PRO A 70 -43.96 -28.54 -13.13
C PRO A 70 -42.74 -29.22 -13.80
N THR A 71 -42.44 -30.44 -13.35
CA THR A 71 -41.51 -31.37 -14.00
C THR A 71 -42.04 -31.81 -15.36
N LYS A 72 -41.28 -31.56 -16.44
CA LYS A 72 -41.54 -32.13 -17.77
C LYS A 72 -40.81 -33.44 -17.95
N LYS A 73 -41.59 -34.49 -18.20
CA LYS A 73 -41.16 -35.84 -18.60
C LYS A 73 -40.40 -35.82 -19.93
N LYS A 74 -39.25 -36.49 -19.91
CA LYS A 74 -38.79 -37.59 -20.80
C LYS A 74 -39.30 -37.54 -22.26
N LYS A 75 -38.38 -37.28 -23.19
CA LYS A 75 -38.42 -37.84 -24.55
C LYS A 75 -37.08 -38.53 -24.78
N MET A 76 -37.13 -39.86 -24.90
CA MET A 76 -36.00 -40.68 -25.34
C MET A 76 -35.89 -40.50 -26.85
N ALA A 77 -34.68 -40.22 -27.32
CA ALA A 77 -34.25 -40.46 -28.68
C ALA A 77 -32.81 -40.95 -28.59
N GLU A 78 -32.61 -42.21 -28.99
CA GLU A 78 -31.30 -42.75 -29.33
C GLU A 78 -30.73 -41.92 -30.49
N THR A 79 -29.51 -41.43 -30.34
CA THR A 79 -28.69 -41.01 -31.48
C THR A 79 -27.24 -41.30 -31.13
N GLU A 80 -26.54 -41.74 -32.16
CA GLU A 80 -25.31 -42.49 -32.18
C GLU A 80 -24.10 -41.69 -31.70
N SER A 81 -23.03 -42.44 -31.45
CA SER A 81 -21.70 -42.02 -31.06
C SER A 81 -21.15 -40.85 -31.88
N GLU A 82 -20.81 -39.78 -31.18
CA GLU A 82 -19.67 -38.93 -31.53
C GLU A 82 -19.01 -38.49 -30.21
N SER A 83 -17.70 -38.71 -30.14
CA SER A 83 -16.85 -38.40 -29.00
C SER A 83 -16.75 -36.89 -28.82
N GLU A 84 -17.62 -36.32 -28.00
CA GLU A 84 -17.41 -35.00 -27.41
C GLU A 84 -16.31 -35.11 -26.36
N GLU A 85 -15.09 -34.71 -26.75
CA GLU A 85 -14.09 -34.22 -25.82
C GLU A 85 -14.71 -33.06 -25.05
N THR A 86 -15.31 -33.37 -23.91
CA THR A 86 -15.72 -32.37 -22.93
C THR A 86 -14.43 -31.79 -22.36
N GLU A 87 -13.91 -30.74 -23.01
CA GLU A 87 -13.03 -29.79 -22.36
C GLU A 87 -13.80 -29.27 -21.15
N MET A 88 -13.59 -29.93 -20.01
CA MET A 88 -13.84 -29.34 -18.70
C MET A 88 -12.88 -28.16 -18.59
N GLU A 89 -13.26 -27.03 -19.18
CA GLU A 89 -12.86 -25.73 -18.66
C GLU A 89 -13.30 -25.75 -17.18
N GLU A 90 -12.40 -26.13 -16.29
CA GLU A 90 -12.52 -25.81 -14.88
C GLU A 90 -12.74 -24.29 -14.84
N GLU A 91 -13.99 -23.87 -14.67
CA GLU A 91 -14.31 -22.51 -14.25
C GLU A 91 -13.58 -22.32 -12.91
N GLU A 92 -12.33 -21.84 -12.97
CA GLU A 92 -11.61 -21.33 -11.82
C GLU A 92 -12.54 -20.32 -11.16
N GLU A 93 -13.16 -20.73 -10.05
CA GLU A 93 -14.06 -19.91 -9.27
C GLU A 93 -13.31 -18.63 -8.91
N LYS A 94 -13.58 -17.54 -9.66
CA LYS A 94 -12.79 -16.31 -9.60
C LYS A 94 -12.75 -15.83 -8.16
N GLU A 95 -11.58 -15.93 -7.52
CA GLU A 95 -11.42 -15.59 -6.11
C GLU A 95 -11.94 -14.17 -5.86
N LYS A 96 -12.99 -14.06 -5.04
CA LYS A 96 -13.63 -12.77 -4.77
C LYS A 96 -12.66 -11.87 -4.02
N ARG A 97 -12.44 -10.66 -4.57
CA ARG A 97 -11.60 -9.63 -3.94
C ARG A 97 -12.05 -9.35 -2.50
N PRO A 98 -11.16 -9.44 -1.50
CA PRO A 98 -11.51 -9.10 -0.13
C PRO A 98 -11.77 -7.59 0.00
N GLY A 99 -12.72 -7.22 0.85
CA GLY A 99 -12.94 -5.82 1.20
C GLY A 99 -11.80 -5.24 2.04
N PHE A 100 -11.66 -3.91 2.05
CA PHE A 100 -10.69 -3.21 2.88
C PHE A 100 -10.94 -3.38 4.37
N THR A 101 -9.87 -3.51 5.15
CA THR A 101 -9.97 -3.48 6.62
C THR A 101 -10.43 -2.10 7.12
N ALA A 102 -11.12 -2.07 8.25
CA ALA A 102 -11.58 -0.82 8.86
C ALA A 102 -10.42 0.15 9.19
N GLY A 103 -9.25 -0.37 9.56
CA GLY A 103 -8.06 0.44 9.81
C GLY A 103 -7.49 1.07 8.54
N SER A 104 -7.44 0.30 7.45
CA SER A 104 -7.03 0.81 6.14
C SER A 104 -7.95 1.92 5.63
N LYS A 105 -9.27 1.71 5.72
CA LYS A 105 -10.27 2.73 5.37
C LYS A 105 -10.07 4.03 6.15
N ARG A 106 -9.99 3.94 7.49
CA ARG A 106 -9.72 5.12 8.33
C ARG A 106 -8.40 5.81 7.97
N ALA A 107 -7.34 5.04 7.76
CA ALA A 107 -6.04 5.59 7.42
C ALA A 107 -6.08 6.35 6.09
N ALA A 108 -6.80 5.84 5.08
CA ALA A 108 -7.00 6.53 3.82
C ALA A 108 -7.82 7.81 3.98
N PHE A 109 -8.90 7.79 4.75
CA PHE A 109 -9.74 8.97 5.00
C PHE A 109 -9.02 10.06 5.78
N ILE A 110 -8.31 9.70 6.85
CA ILE A 110 -7.47 10.66 7.58
C ILE A 110 -6.36 11.20 6.66
N SER A 111 -5.71 10.35 5.87
CA SER A 111 -4.67 10.80 4.93
C SER A 111 -5.21 11.76 3.87
N HIS A 112 -6.44 11.54 3.38
CA HIS A 112 -7.12 12.46 2.46
C HIS A 112 -7.41 13.80 3.14
N ASN A 113 -8.02 13.79 4.34
CA ASN A 113 -8.35 15.00 5.09
C ASN A 113 -7.12 15.85 5.51
N LEU A 114 -5.92 15.26 5.48
CA LEU A 114 -4.66 15.94 5.79
C LEU A 114 -4.01 16.60 4.56
N LYS A 115 -4.55 16.42 3.35
CA LYS A 115 -4.06 17.13 2.17
C LYS A 115 -4.57 18.58 2.19
N GLU A 116 -3.72 19.53 1.83
CA GLU A 116 -4.07 20.97 1.83
C GLU A 116 -5.15 21.30 0.78
N ASP A 117 -5.21 20.51 -0.29
CA ASP A 117 -6.13 20.62 -1.42
C ASP A 117 -7.35 19.68 -1.29
N ALA A 118 -7.62 19.11 -0.11
CA ALA A 118 -8.76 18.23 0.07
C ALA A 118 -10.10 19.01 -0.09
N ASN A 119 -10.77 18.85 -1.23
CA ASN A 119 -12.00 19.59 -1.52
C ASN A 119 -13.19 19.15 -0.65
N ALA A 120 -13.15 17.93 -0.07
CA ALA A 120 -14.19 17.41 0.81
C ALA A 120 -13.63 16.65 2.01
N LEU A 121 -13.99 17.08 3.23
CA LEU A 121 -13.61 16.35 4.44
C LEU A 121 -14.51 15.12 4.67
N ILE A 122 -13.90 13.95 4.74
CA ILE A 122 -14.58 12.69 5.06
C ILE A 122 -14.68 12.57 6.59
N LYS A 123 -15.83 12.96 7.15
CA LYS A 123 -16.05 12.98 8.62
C LYS A 123 -16.56 11.66 9.19
N ASN A 124 -17.31 10.87 8.41
CA ASN A 124 -17.89 9.60 8.87
C ASN A 124 -17.12 8.40 8.30
N TYR A 125 -16.15 7.88 9.05
CA TYR A 125 -15.36 6.74 8.59
C TYR A 125 -16.14 5.39 8.52
N LYS A 126 -17.34 5.30 9.10
CA LYS A 126 -18.17 4.09 9.06
C LYS A 126 -19.01 4.04 7.77
N SER A 127 -19.56 5.19 7.38
CA SER A 127 -20.35 5.37 6.15
C SER A 127 -19.90 6.66 5.47
N PRO A 128 -18.75 6.63 4.77
CA PRO A 128 -18.08 7.82 4.25
C PRO A 128 -18.77 8.54 3.09
N GLY A 129 -19.96 8.09 2.66
CA GLY A 129 -20.66 8.69 1.53
C GLY A 129 -19.84 8.71 0.24
N LEU A 130 -18.88 7.79 0.06
CA LEU A 130 -17.91 7.84 -1.05
C LEU A 130 -18.59 7.94 -2.42
N THR A 131 -19.75 7.31 -2.61
CA THR A 131 -20.51 7.41 -3.86
C THR A 131 -20.96 8.84 -4.17
N GLU A 132 -21.31 9.63 -3.14
CA GLU A 132 -21.77 11.02 -3.27
C GLU A 132 -20.65 11.96 -3.71
N VAL A 133 -19.40 11.60 -3.39
CA VAL A 133 -18.18 12.34 -3.75
C VAL A 133 -17.37 11.64 -4.83
N ASN A 134 -17.94 10.67 -5.57
CA ASN A 134 -17.21 9.88 -6.56
C ASN A 134 -15.85 9.33 -6.03
N GLY A 135 -15.79 8.95 -4.75
CA GLY A 135 -14.57 8.53 -4.10
C GLY A 135 -14.35 7.02 -4.16
N ALA A 136 -13.09 6.63 -4.34
CA ALA A 136 -12.60 5.27 -4.21
C ALA A 136 -11.24 5.29 -3.53
N MET A 137 -10.80 4.10 -3.11
CA MET A 137 -9.52 3.88 -2.48
C MET A 137 -8.56 3.26 -3.51
N PRO A 138 -7.84 4.06 -4.32
CA PRO A 138 -6.98 3.57 -5.39
C PRO A 138 -5.84 2.71 -4.87
N HIS A 139 -5.64 1.57 -5.53
CA HIS A 139 -4.48 0.71 -5.33
C HIS A 139 -3.28 1.22 -6.11
N ARG A 140 -2.10 1.26 -5.50
CA ARG A 140 -0.86 1.54 -6.25
C ARG A 140 -0.39 0.32 -7.04
N MET A 141 -0.46 -0.87 -6.44
CA MET A 141 -0.35 -2.17 -7.11
C MET A 141 -1.73 -2.83 -7.13
N SER A 142 -2.20 -3.19 -8.33
CA SER A 142 -3.55 -3.73 -8.55
C SER A 142 -3.80 -4.98 -7.71
N TYR A 143 -5.07 -5.22 -7.38
CA TYR A 143 -5.46 -6.47 -6.72
C TYR A 143 -5.12 -7.69 -7.57
N LYS A 144 -5.32 -7.59 -8.89
CA LYS A 144 -4.95 -8.62 -9.85
C LYS A 144 -3.47 -8.98 -9.74
N ASP A 145 -2.57 -7.99 -9.76
CA ASP A 145 -1.14 -8.23 -9.65
C ASP A 145 -0.78 -8.83 -8.30
N ILE A 146 -1.35 -8.34 -7.20
CA ILE A 146 -1.12 -8.94 -5.86
C ILE A 146 -1.51 -10.41 -5.87
N ARG A 147 -2.71 -10.73 -6.36
CA ARG A 147 -3.23 -12.09 -6.42
C ARG A 147 -2.35 -12.98 -7.29
N ASP A 148 -2.09 -12.58 -8.52
CA ASP A 148 -1.36 -13.38 -9.50
C ASP A 148 0.10 -13.62 -9.05
N ASN A 149 0.79 -12.60 -8.52
CA ASN A 149 2.15 -12.78 -7.98
C ASN A 149 2.17 -13.69 -6.74
N THR A 150 1.12 -13.67 -5.91
CA THR A 150 1.03 -14.57 -4.77
C THR A 150 0.81 -16.01 -5.22
N HIS A 151 -0.05 -16.22 -6.23
CA HIS A 151 -0.29 -17.55 -6.80
C HIS A 151 0.94 -18.13 -7.48
N LYS A 152 1.78 -17.31 -8.12
CA LYS A 152 3.09 -17.77 -8.63
C LYS A 152 3.92 -18.43 -7.51
N PHE A 153 3.94 -17.84 -6.31
CA PHE A 153 4.63 -18.41 -5.17
C PHE A 153 3.96 -19.69 -4.65
N THR A 154 2.64 -19.66 -4.40
CA THR A 154 1.95 -20.83 -3.82
C THR A 154 1.86 -22.02 -4.77
N ASN A 155 1.92 -21.78 -6.09
CA ASN A 155 1.92 -22.80 -7.12
C ASN A 155 3.34 -23.29 -7.45
N GLY A 156 4.37 -22.82 -6.74
CA GLY A 156 5.77 -23.25 -6.91
C GLY A 156 6.46 -22.69 -8.17
N GLN A 157 5.87 -21.69 -8.84
CA GLN A 157 6.48 -21.00 -9.98
C GLN A 157 7.54 -19.96 -9.55
N GLU A 158 7.51 -19.56 -8.28
CA GLU A 158 8.47 -18.63 -7.67
C GLU A 158 8.99 -19.18 -6.34
N THR A 159 10.21 -18.78 -5.97
CA THR A 159 10.80 -19.17 -4.68
C THR A 159 10.30 -18.28 -3.53
N ALA A 160 10.51 -18.71 -2.28
CA ALA A 160 10.28 -17.87 -1.11
C ALA A 160 11.12 -16.58 -1.12
N ALA A 161 12.32 -16.63 -1.72
CA ALA A 161 13.16 -15.45 -1.89
C ALA A 161 12.54 -14.45 -2.89
N ASP A 162 11.94 -14.93 -3.98
CA ASP A 162 11.23 -14.07 -4.92
C ASP A 162 10.00 -13.42 -4.29
N PHE A 163 9.20 -14.21 -3.56
CA PHE A 163 8.05 -13.74 -2.79
C PHE A 163 8.45 -12.67 -1.77
N THR A 164 9.51 -12.93 -1.00
CA THR A 164 10.03 -11.98 0.00
C THR A 164 10.54 -10.70 -0.67
N ARG A 165 11.30 -10.81 -1.77
CA ARG A 165 11.87 -9.65 -2.48
C ARG A 165 10.82 -8.65 -2.93
N TRP A 166 9.68 -9.09 -3.45
CA TRP A 166 8.64 -8.15 -3.89
C TRP A 166 7.78 -7.65 -2.74
N THR A 167 7.50 -8.48 -1.73
CA THR A 167 6.75 -8.05 -0.54
C THR A 167 7.54 -7.14 0.38
N ASP A 168 8.88 -7.21 0.38
CA ASP A 168 9.75 -6.26 1.07
C ASP A 168 9.56 -4.82 0.58
N ARG A 169 9.16 -4.64 -0.68
CA ARG A 169 8.84 -3.31 -1.23
C ARG A 169 7.61 -2.69 -0.54
N PHE A 170 6.62 -3.51 -0.19
CA PHE A 170 5.49 -3.07 0.63
C PHE A 170 5.97 -2.69 2.03
N VAL A 171 6.80 -3.54 2.65
CA VAL A 171 7.35 -3.28 3.99
C VAL A 171 8.13 -1.97 4.04
N GLN A 172 9.01 -1.74 3.06
CA GLN A 172 9.78 -0.50 2.91
C GLN A 172 8.85 0.71 2.74
N ALA A 173 7.89 0.65 1.82
CA ALA A 173 6.92 1.73 1.62
C ALA A 173 6.13 2.06 2.89
N GLY A 174 5.70 1.03 3.62
CA GLY A 174 4.95 1.20 4.86
C GLY A 174 5.78 1.86 5.95
N ASN A 175 7.02 1.40 6.16
CA ASN A 175 7.94 1.99 7.13
C ASN A 175 8.30 3.44 6.78
N GLU A 176 8.60 3.73 5.51
CA GLU A 176 8.85 5.10 5.03
C GLU A 176 7.64 6.01 5.30
N LYS A 177 6.43 5.54 4.99
CA LYS A 177 5.20 6.32 5.19
C LYS A 177 4.92 6.55 6.68
N ILE A 178 5.12 5.54 7.54
CA ILE A 178 4.99 5.69 9.00
C ILE A 178 5.99 6.73 9.52
N ALA A 179 7.24 6.68 9.07
CA ALA A 179 8.27 7.65 9.45
C ALA A 179 7.90 9.07 9.03
N LEU A 180 7.39 9.26 7.80
CA LEU A 180 6.87 10.54 7.32
C LEU A 180 5.79 11.10 8.26
N ARG A 181 4.78 10.30 8.60
CA ARG A 181 3.68 10.74 9.48
C ARG A 181 4.15 11.02 10.91
N LYS A 182 5.12 10.26 11.43
CA LYS A 182 5.76 10.55 12.72
C LYS A 182 6.51 11.88 12.70
N GLY A 183 7.20 12.20 11.60
CA GLY A 183 7.81 13.52 11.39
C GLY A 183 6.78 14.65 11.46
N GLN A 184 5.63 14.48 10.79
CA GLN A 184 4.53 15.45 10.85
C GLN A 184 3.94 15.59 12.27
N LEU A 185 3.76 14.48 12.99
CA LEU A 185 3.30 14.51 14.37
C LEU A 185 4.28 15.23 15.31
N ASN A 186 5.59 15.19 15.03
CA ASN A 186 6.55 15.97 15.82
C ASN A 186 6.36 17.49 15.62
N SER A 187 5.96 17.90 14.41
CA SER A 187 5.62 19.30 14.10
C SER A 187 4.26 19.72 14.64
N ASP A 188 3.30 18.80 14.74
CA ASP A 188 1.98 19.01 15.34
C ASP A 188 1.64 17.90 16.36
N PRO A 189 2.20 17.97 17.58
CA PRO A 189 1.99 16.94 18.60
C PRO A 189 0.55 16.91 19.16
N GLY A 190 -0.25 17.94 18.86
CA GLY A 190 -1.65 18.05 19.27
C GLY A 190 -2.60 17.20 18.41
N SER A 191 -2.22 16.91 17.16
CA SER A 191 -3.09 16.24 16.20
C SER A 191 -3.52 14.83 16.65
N ALA A 192 -4.80 14.71 17.01
CA ALA A 192 -5.43 13.42 17.31
C ALA A 192 -5.51 12.52 16.07
N ASP A 193 -5.76 13.13 14.90
CA ASP A 193 -5.85 12.42 13.63
C ASP A 193 -4.52 11.82 13.20
N LEU A 194 -3.40 12.57 13.31
CA LEU A 194 -2.07 12.01 13.01
C LEU A 194 -1.71 10.85 13.94
N LYS A 195 -2.02 10.97 15.25
CA LYS A 195 -1.82 9.87 16.21
C LYS A 195 -2.61 8.61 15.83
N GLN A 196 -3.88 8.79 15.45
CA GLN A 196 -4.74 7.69 15.05
C GLN A 196 -4.30 7.08 13.71
N LEU A 197 -3.89 7.89 12.74
CA LEU A 197 -3.34 7.46 11.45
C LEU A 197 -2.09 6.60 11.65
N ILE A 198 -1.11 7.06 12.43
CA ILE A 198 0.13 6.32 12.71
C ILE A 198 -0.19 4.97 13.35
N LYS A 199 -1.09 4.96 14.34
CA LYS A 199 -1.52 3.71 15.02
C LYS A 199 -2.13 2.72 14.04
N ASP A 200 -2.95 3.18 13.10
CA ASP A 200 -3.58 2.32 12.10
C ASP A 200 -2.59 1.79 11.06
N MET A 201 -1.64 2.63 10.65
CA MET A 201 -0.55 2.23 9.76
C MET A 201 0.38 1.21 10.42
N GLU A 202 0.79 1.41 11.68
CA GLU A 202 1.62 0.45 12.42
C GLU A 202 0.90 -0.90 12.62
N LYS A 203 -0.42 -0.88 12.87
CA LYS A 203 -1.22 -2.10 12.94
C LYS A 203 -1.30 -2.80 11.59
N SER A 204 -1.49 -2.05 10.51
CA SER A 204 -1.49 -2.57 9.14
C SER A 204 -0.12 -3.17 8.76
N GLN A 205 0.98 -2.52 9.15
CA GLN A 205 2.35 -2.99 8.95
C GLN A 205 2.57 -4.37 9.57
N LYS A 206 2.32 -4.48 10.89
CA LYS A 206 2.49 -5.73 11.64
C LYS A 206 1.61 -6.86 11.11
N ALA A 207 0.37 -6.55 10.74
CA ALA A 207 -0.55 -7.55 10.19
C ALA A 207 -0.10 -8.06 8.82
N PHE A 208 0.45 -7.19 7.98
CA PHE A 208 1.00 -7.56 6.68
C PHE A 208 2.25 -8.43 6.83
N GLU A 209 3.23 -8.01 7.64
CA GLU A 209 4.46 -8.77 7.91
C GLU A 209 4.14 -10.16 8.49
N ALA A 210 3.26 -10.24 9.49
CA ALA A 210 2.85 -11.53 10.06
C ALA A 210 2.17 -12.44 9.03
N ALA A 211 1.32 -11.89 8.16
CA ALA A 211 0.66 -12.67 7.10
C ALA A 211 1.64 -13.12 6.01
N ARG A 212 2.60 -12.25 5.65
CA ARG A 212 3.69 -12.57 4.71
C ARG A 212 4.54 -13.70 5.26
N ASP A 213 5.03 -13.58 6.49
CA ASP A 213 5.94 -14.56 7.10
C ASP A 213 5.23 -15.91 7.29
N LYS A 214 3.94 -15.88 7.67
CA LYS A 214 3.11 -17.10 7.74
C LYS A 214 2.99 -17.78 6.38
N LEU A 215 2.68 -17.03 5.31
CA LEU A 215 2.56 -17.62 3.97
C LEU A 215 3.91 -18.12 3.46
N ALA A 216 5.00 -17.38 3.68
CA ALA A 216 6.35 -17.79 3.30
C ALA A 216 6.76 -19.12 3.96
N GLY A 217 6.42 -19.31 5.24
CA GLY A 217 6.68 -20.54 5.98
C GLY A 217 5.70 -21.69 5.70
N SER A 218 4.57 -21.42 5.03
CA SER A 218 3.52 -22.41 4.78
C SER A 218 2.77 -22.11 3.47
N PRO A 219 3.43 -22.20 2.30
CA PRO A 219 2.85 -21.82 1.01
C PRO A 219 1.61 -22.63 0.61
N GLY A 220 1.47 -23.86 1.12
CA GLY A 220 0.29 -24.71 0.90
C GLY A 220 -0.90 -24.42 1.84
N ASP A 221 -0.76 -23.57 2.85
CA ASP A 221 -1.86 -23.22 3.76
C ASP A 221 -2.80 -22.21 3.10
N LYS A 222 -3.98 -22.67 2.64
CA LYS A 222 -5.03 -21.83 2.07
C LYS A 222 -5.47 -20.70 3.01
N SER A 223 -5.40 -20.88 4.33
CA SER A 223 -5.71 -19.84 5.31
C SER A 223 -4.61 -18.77 5.36
N ALA A 224 -3.34 -19.17 5.27
CA ALA A 224 -2.22 -18.23 5.15
C ALA A 224 -2.32 -17.40 3.86
N LEU A 225 -2.66 -18.04 2.74
CA LEU A 225 -2.88 -17.38 1.45
C LEU A 225 -3.99 -16.32 1.55
N LYS A 226 -5.19 -16.71 1.98
CA LYS A 226 -6.33 -15.80 2.14
C LYS A 226 -6.01 -14.64 3.09
N SER A 227 -5.29 -14.93 4.18
CA SER A 227 -4.84 -13.90 5.12
C SER A 227 -3.89 -12.91 4.45
N PHE A 228 -2.86 -13.40 3.74
CA PHE A 228 -1.91 -12.54 3.04
C PHE A 228 -2.59 -11.67 1.99
N ILE A 229 -3.41 -12.26 1.10
CA ILE A 229 -4.14 -11.53 0.06
C ILE A 229 -5.01 -10.42 0.67
N LYS A 230 -5.71 -10.70 1.78
CA LYS A 230 -6.51 -9.70 2.49
C LYS A 230 -5.66 -8.54 3.03
N GLN A 231 -4.51 -8.84 3.63
CA GLN A 231 -3.63 -7.80 4.19
C GLN A 231 -2.93 -6.99 3.10
N ALA A 232 -2.43 -7.65 2.05
CA ALA A 232 -1.80 -6.99 0.90
C ALA A 232 -2.78 -6.08 0.15
N ASN A 233 -4.01 -6.57 -0.09
CA ASN A 233 -5.07 -5.77 -0.72
C ASN A 233 -5.48 -4.56 0.15
N SER A 234 -5.37 -4.65 1.47
CA SER A 234 -5.75 -3.56 2.39
C SER A 234 -4.56 -2.78 2.92
N PHE A 235 -3.37 -2.97 2.38
CA PHE A 235 -2.16 -2.43 2.98
C PHE A 235 -2.13 -0.90 2.91
N HIS A 236 -1.87 -0.24 4.03
CA HIS A 236 -2.02 1.22 4.17
C HIS A 236 -1.11 2.06 3.25
N ALA A 237 0.00 1.51 2.76
CA ALA A 237 0.84 2.19 1.77
C ALA A 237 0.36 1.93 0.35
N ASN A 238 -0.24 0.76 0.09
CA ASN A 238 -0.80 0.39 -1.20
C ASN A 238 -2.14 1.07 -1.48
N VAL A 239 -2.87 1.42 -0.43
CA VAL A 239 -4.16 2.08 -0.49
C VAL A 239 -4.13 3.33 0.39
N PRO A 240 -3.35 4.35 -0.01
CA PRO A 240 -2.90 5.37 0.91
C PRO A 240 -3.90 6.50 1.17
N ASP A 241 -4.88 6.67 0.30
CA ASP A 241 -5.79 7.81 0.25
C ASP A 241 -7.09 7.50 -0.52
N VAL A 242 -7.90 8.54 -0.72
CA VAL A 242 -9.10 8.53 -1.56
C VAL A 242 -8.83 9.33 -2.84
N GLY A 243 -9.31 8.82 -3.97
CA GLY A 243 -9.29 9.48 -5.27
C GLY A 243 -10.52 9.09 -6.10
N PRO A 244 -10.68 9.62 -7.32
CA PRO A 244 -11.89 9.43 -8.13
C PRO A 244 -12.21 7.97 -8.48
N HIS A 245 -13.48 7.61 -8.42
CA HIS A 245 -13.97 6.25 -8.67
C HIS A 245 -14.35 6.04 -10.13
N PHE A 246 -15.35 6.77 -10.61
CA PHE A 246 -15.81 6.77 -11.99
C PHE A 246 -14.79 7.45 -12.90
N GLY A 247 -14.64 6.96 -14.14
CA GLY A 247 -13.71 7.48 -15.15
C GLY A 247 -12.22 7.18 -14.94
N VAL A 248 -11.78 6.90 -13.70
CA VAL A 248 -10.36 6.71 -13.37
C VAL A 248 -10.10 5.35 -12.76
N ASN A 249 -10.60 5.07 -11.54
CA ASN A 249 -10.26 3.84 -10.84
C ASN A 249 -10.90 2.59 -11.45
N ASN A 250 -12.15 2.66 -11.93
CA ASN A 250 -12.80 1.51 -12.56
C ASN A 250 -12.10 1.07 -13.87
N PRO A 251 -11.77 1.99 -14.80
CA PRO A 251 -11.06 1.62 -16.02
C PRO A 251 -9.64 1.07 -15.81
N VAL A 252 -8.99 1.40 -14.69
CA VAL A 252 -7.59 1.03 -14.41
C VAL A 252 -7.43 -0.01 -13.29
N GLN A 253 -8.52 -0.59 -12.78
CA GLN A 253 -8.51 -1.46 -11.60
C GLN A 253 -7.57 -2.68 -11.68
N ASP A 254 -7.27 -3.14 -12.90
CA ASP A 254 -6.38 -4.27 -13.18
C ASP A 254 -4.92 -3.86 -13.43
N ASN A 255 -4.63 -2.56 -13.43
CA ASN A 255 -3.31 -1.99 -13.72
C ASN A 255 -2.70 -1.36 -12.46
N ALA A 256 -1.38 -1.26 -12.41
CA ALA A 256 -0.72 -0.49 -11.37
C ALA A 256 -0.96 1.01 -11.59
N HIS A 257 -1.33 1.73 -10.54
CA HIS A 257 -1.79 3.10 -10.64
C HIS A 257 -0.88 4.04 -9.87
N MET A 258 -0.20 4.94 -10.58
CA MET A 258 0.80 5.81 -9.97
C MET A 258 0.14 7.06 -9.39
N HIS A 259 0.56 7.44 -8.19
CA HIS A 259 0.23 8.75 -7.63
C HIS A 259 1.41 9.66 -7.76
N VAL A 260 1.16 10.83 -8.34
CA VAL A 260 2.14 11.86 -8.61
C VAL A 260 1.82 13.04 -7.70
N GLU A 261 2.80 13.43 -6.90
CA GLU A 261 2.73 14.58 -6.02
C GLU A 261 3.41 15.76 -6.73
N THR A 262 2.73 16.91 -6.77
CA THR A 262 3.35 18.17 -7.19
C THR A 262 4.24 18.66 -6.06
N VAL A 263 5.55 18.75 -6.29
CA VAL A 263 6.45 19.42 -5.35
C VAL A 263 6.53 20.86 -5.78
N GLU A 264 6.02 21.77 -4.95
CA GLU A 264 6.34 23.18 -5.11
C GLU A 264 7.86 23.30 -5.09
N SER A 265 8.44 23.77 -6.19
CA SER A 265 9.81 24.24 -6.17
C SER A 265 9.82 25.39 -5.18
N LYS A 266 10.33 25.16 -3.96
CA LYS A 266 10.90 26.26 -3.19
C LYS A 266 11.94 26.87 -4.13
N GLU A 267 11.59 27.99 -4.74
CA GLU A 267 12.56 28.79 -5.49
C GLU A 267 13.74 28.94 -4.53
N GLU A 268 14.86 28.29 -4.86
CA GLU A 268 16.09 28.63 -4.17
C GLU A 268 16.24 30.13 -4.41
N PRO A 269 16.35 30.96 -3.36
CA PRO A 269 16.49 32.38 -3.55
C PRO A 269 17.72 32.54 -4.44
N MET A 270 17.51 32.96 -5.69
CA MET A 270 18.62 33.25 -6.59
C MET A 270 19.48 34.24 -5.83
N ASN A 271 20.66 33.77 -5.44
CA ASN A 271 21.65 34.57 -4.76
C ASN A 271 22.02 35.66 -5.77
N MET A 272 21.34 36.80 -5.70
CA MET A 272 21.66 38.00 -6.47
C MET A 272 22.98 38.52 -5.91
N GLU A 273 24.07 37.85 -6.25
CA GLU A 273 25.37 38.48 -6.23
C GLU A 273 25.27 39.72 -7.12
N SER A 274 25.42 40.87 -6.47
CA SER A 274 25.23 42.18 -7.07
C SER A 274 26.11 42.35 -8.31
N PRO A 275 25.58 42.73 -9.48
CA PRO A 275 26.42 43.07 -10.61
C PRO A 275 26.95 44.49 -10.38
N SER A 276 28.26 44.60 -10.12
CA SER A 276 28.96 45.86 -10.31
C SER A 276 29.21 46.07 -11.82
N SER A 277 28.63 47.16 -12.32
CA SER A 277 29.05 48.00 -13.46
C SER A 277 29.09 47.43 -14.90
N GLU A 278 28.26 48.09 -15.71
CA GLU A 278 28.42 48.49 -17.13
C GLU A 278 28.19 47.46 -18.26
N MET A 279 27.15 47.77 -19.08
CA MET A 279 26.94 47.55 -20.53
C MET A 279 27.29 46.16 -21.10
N GLU A 280 26.38 45.41 -21.73
CA GLU A 280 25.61 45.74 -22.94
C GLU A 280 24.22 45.07 -22.92
N ILE A 281 23.22 45.74 -23.50
CA ILE A 281 21.85 45.23 -23.65
C ILE A 281 21.79 44.47 -24.97
N GLU A 282 21.99 43.16 -24.93
CA GLU A 282 21.47 42.26 -25.98
C GLU A 282 20.06 41.83 -25.57
N GLU A 283 19.07 42.20 -26.39
CA GLU A 283 17.69 41.71 -26.30
C GLU A 283 17.63 40.22 -26.66
N ASN A 284 18.11 39.35 -25.77
CA ASN A 284 17.69 37.95 -25.77
C ASN A 284 16.40 37.85 -24.96
N SER A 285 15.28 37.82 -25.69
CA SER A 285 13.99 37.37 -25.18
C SER A 285 14.05 35.86 -24.91
N ASP A 286 14.87 35.46 -23.95
CA ASP A 286 14.71 34.17 -23.30
C ASP A 286 13.43 34.27 -22.48
N GLU A 287 12.31 33.85 -23.08
CA GLU A 287 11.13 33.42 -22.35
C GLU A 287 11.62 32.53 -21.21
N LYS A 288 11.68 33.10 -20.00
CA LYS A 288 11.96 32.35 -18.79
C LYS A 288 10.86 31.31 -18.69
N GLN A 289 11.17 30.10 -19.18
CA GLN A 289 10.27 28.98 -19.05
C GLN A 289 9.88 28.89 -17.57
N PRO A 290 8.58 28.81 -17.26
CA PRO A 290 8.14 28.69 -15.88
C PRO A 290 8.92 27.53 -15.23
N PRO A 291 9.36 27.69 -13.97
CA PRO A 291 10.11 26.65 -13.28
C PRO A 291 9.33 25.34 -13.41
N LYS A 292 9.95 24.33 -14.03
CA LYS A 292 9.33 23.01 -14.20
C LYS A 292 8.93 22.51 -12.81
N LEU A 293 7.63 22.46 -12.53
CA LEU A 293 7.11 21.87 -11.30
C LEU A 293 7.70 20.47 -11.19
N LYS A 294 8.46 20.21 -10.13
CA LYS A 294 9.07 18.90 -9.92
C LYS A 294 7.96 17.96 -9.44
N ARG A 295 7.34 17.23 -10.36
CA ARG A 295 6.44 16.13 -10.02
C ARG A 295 7.27 14.99 -9.45
N ARG A 296 6.76 14.27 -8.44
CA ARG A 296 7.42 13.08 -7.90
C ARG A 296 6.41 11.97 -7.63
N LEU A 297 6.81 10.71 -7.73
CA LEU A 297 5.94 9.63 -7.31
C LEU A 297 5.81 9.55 -5.78
N SER A 298 4.61 9.19 -5.33
CA SER A 298 4.35 8.84 -3.93
C SER A 298 5.22 7.66 -3.46
N ILE A 299 5.44 7.53 -2.15
CA ILE A 299 6.30 6.50 -1.53
C ILE A 299 6.04 5.10 -2.11
N MET A 300 4.77 4.66 -2.14
CA MET A 300 4.43 3.35 -2.66
C MET A 300 4.56 3.26 -4.19
N SER A 301 4.21 4.31 -4.92
CA SER A 301 4.38 4.35 -6.38
C SER A 301 5.85 4.19 -6.79
N ARG A 302 6.80 4.78 -6.05
CA ARG A 302 8.25 4.55 -6.24
C ARG A 302 8.64 3.08 -6.09
N GLN A 303 8.02 2.39 -5.14
CA GLN A 303 8.27 0.97 -4.89
C GLN A 303 7.65 0.07 -5.96
N VAL A 304 6.45 0.42 -6.45
CA VAL A 304 5.74 -0.33 -7.50
C VAL A 304 6.46 -0.23 -8.85
N ARG A 305 6.89 0.95 -9.29
CA ARG A 305 7.62 1.09 -10.56
C ARG A 305 8.93 0.29 -10.60
N ARG A 306 9.56 0.08 -9.44
CA ARG A 306 10.82 -0.66 -9.31
C ARG A 306 10.61 -2.19 -9.23
N MET A 307 9.37 -2.68 -9.30
CA MET A 307 9.11 -4.11 -9.43
C MET A 307 9.66 -4.67 -10.74
N SER A 308 9.88 -5.98 -10.79
CA SER A 308 10.36 -6.64 -12.01
C SER A 308 9.31 -6.61 -13.12
N VAL A 309 9.76 -6.46 -14.37
CA VAL A 309 8.91 -6.57 -15.57
C VAL A 309 8.27 -7.97 -15.57
N GLY A 310 6.94 -8.03 -15.46
CA GLY A 310 6.19 -9.28 -15.27
C GLY A 310 5.58 -9.48 -13.89
N ARG A 311 5.85 -8.60 -12.92
CA ARG A 311 5.06 -8.49 -11.68
C ARG A 311 3.93 -7.49 -11.78
N ILE A 312 4.02 -6.53 -12.68
CA ILE A 312 3.00 -5.52 -12.92
C ILE A 312 2.36 -5.84 -14.27
N SER A 313 1.02 -5.93 -14.32
CA SER A 313 0.30 -6.24 -15.55
C SER A 313 0.50 -5.14 -16.59
N ALA A 314 0.30 -3.87 -16.21
CA ALA A 314 0.63 -2.70 -17.00
C ALA A 314 0.52 -1.42 -16.15
N PHE A 315 1.01 -0.31 -16.70
CA PHE A 315 0.63 1.04 -16.28
C PHE A 315 -0.45 1.61 -17.23
N PRO A 316 -1.46 2.32 -16.71
CA PRO A 316 -2.52 2.90 -17.52
C PRO A 316 -2.07 4.19 -18.20
N TYR A 317 -2.34 4.29 -19.50
CA TYR A 317 -2.09 5.48 -20.31
C TYR A 317 -3.38 5.94 -20.99
N ASP A 318 -3.48 7.23 -21.25
CA ASP A 318 -4.56 7.77 -22.08
C ASP A 318 -4.32 7.49 -23.57
N SER A 319 -5.18 8.04 -24.43
CA SER A 319 -5.06 7.92 -25.88
C SER A 319 -3.92 8.75 -26.48
N THR A 320 -3.38 9.72 -25.74
CA THR A 320 -2.28 10.60 -26.17
C THR A 320 -0.91 10.07 -25.76
N GLY A 321 -0.86 9.03 -24.93
CA GLY A 321 0.37 8.41 -24.46
C GLY A 321 0.86 8.93 -23.10
N LYS A 322 0.01 9.64 -22.35
CA LYS A 322 0.29 10.14 -21.00
C LYS A 322 -0.13 9.16 -19.92
N LEU A 323 0.62 9.12 -18.83
CA LEU A 323 0.35 8.24 -17.70
C LEU A 323 -0.88 8.75 -16.93
N ILE A 324 -1.89 7.91 -16.74
CA ILE A 324 -3.07 8.25 -15.93
C ILE A 324 -2.73 8.01 -14.45
N THR A 325 -2.91 9.04 -13.61
CA THR A 325 -2.59 9.00 -12.18
C THR A 325 -3.82 8.69 -11.31
N THR A 326 -3.59 8.38 -10.04
CA THR A 326 -4.64 7.99 -9.07
C THR A 326 -5.63 9.08 -8.72
N ASP A 327 -5.30 10.34 -8.99
CA ASP A 327 -6.18 11.49 -8.83
C ASP A 327 -6.96 11.84 -10.11
N GLY A 328 -6.73 11.08 -11.19
CA GLY A 328 -7.41 11.28 -12.46
C GLY A 328 -6.73 12.25 -13.41
N SER A 329 -5.62 12.89 -13.02
CA SER A 329 -4.82 13.67 -13.95
C SER A 329 -3.98 12.79 -14.88
N THR A 330 -3.38 13.41 -15.89
CA THR A 330 -2.38 12.79 -16.75
C THR A 330 -1.01 13.45 -16.59
N VAL A 331 0.04 12.67 -16.70
CA VAL A 331 1.43 13.12 -16.57
C VAL A 331 2.25 12.61 -17.74
N ASP A 332 3.01 13.49 -18.38
CA ASP A 332 4.04 13.08 -19.34
C ASP A 332 5.24 12.52 -18.56
N LEU A 333 5.86 11.45 -19.04
CA LEU A 333 6.95 10.80 -18.29
C LEU A 333 8.19 11.69 -18.14
N ASP A 334 8.42 12.63 -19.06
CA ASP A 334 9.52 13.60 -18.99
C ASP A 334 9.33 14.67 -17.91
N GLU A 335 8.13 14.79 -17.34
CA GLU A 335 7.86 15.63 -16.17
C GLU A 335 8.24 14.93 -14.85
N LEU A 336 8.51 13.62 -14.88
CA LEU A 336 9.00 12.86 -13.74
C LEU A 336 10.54 12.84 -13.71
N PRO A 337 11.17 12.61 -12.54
CA PRO A 337 12.60 12.35 -12.47
C PRO A 337 13.02 11.23 -13.43
N GLU A 338 14.21 11.34 -14.02
CA GLU A 338 14.72 10.34 -14.99
C GLU A 338 14.70 8.92 -14.44
N GLU A 339 15.06 8.73 -13.17
CA GLU A 339 14.99 7.41 -12.52
C GLU A 339 13.56 6.86 -12.38
N ASP A 340 12.55 7.72 -12.39
CA ASP A 340 11.13 7.37 -12.31
C ASP A 340 10.62 6.96 -13.68
N SER A 341 10.89 7.77 -14.70
CA SER A 341 10.47 7.56 -16.08
C SER A 341 11.09 6.30 -16.66
N GLU A 342 12.42 6.14 -16.57
CA GLU A 342 13.12 4.93 -17.05
C GLU A 342 12.62 3.65 -16.39
N ALA A 343 12.26 3.73 -15.09
CA ALA A 343 11.74 2.58 -14.37
C ALA A 343 10.31 2.22 -14.83
N ILE A 344 9.46 3.20 -15.10
CA ILE A 344 8.10 3.00 -15.62
C ILE A 344 8.12 2.45 -17.05
N GLU A 345 9.01 2.96 -17.92
CA GLU A 345 9.08 2.58 -19.34
C GLU A 345 9.40 1.11 -19.58
N LYS A 346 10.05 0.45 -18.62
CA LYS A 346 10.38 -0.97 -18.68
C LYS A 346 9.14 -1.87 -18.58
N HIS A 347 8.01 -1.34 -18.12
CA HIS A 347 6.78 -2.12 -17.91
C HIS A 347 5.80 -2.00 -19.07
N PRO A 348 4.87 -2.97 -19.23
CA PRO A 348 3.83 -2.88 -20.23
C PRO A 348 2.96 -1.62 -20.05
N LYS A 349 2.55 -1.03 -21.18
CA LYS A 349 1.65 0.12 -21.23
C LYS A 349 0.26 -0.34 -21.66
N ARG A 350 -0.78 0.20 -21.02
CA ARG A 350 -2.18 -0.09 -21.38
C ARG A 350 -2.94 1.19 -21.66
N THR A 351 -3.29 1.42 -22.92
CA THR A 351 -4.19 2.52 -23.30
C THR A 351 -5.61 2.26 -22.80
N VAL A 352 -6.17 3.23 -22.08
CA VAL A 352 -7.50 3.18 -21.47
C VAL A 352 -8.48 3.94 -22.37
N LYS A 353 -9.28 3.21 -23.15
CA LYS A 353 -10.18 3.81 -24.16
C LYS A 353 -11.32 4.66 -23.60
N GLY A 354 -11.66 4.51 -22.31
CA GLY A 354 -12.77 5.20 -21.65
C GLY A 354 -12.31 6.23 -20.62
N TYR A 355 -11.04 6.61 -20.64
CA TYR A 355 -10.54 7.70 -19.80
C TYR A 355 -10.90 9.03 -20.46
N ASP A 356 -11.49 9.93 -19.69
CA ASP A 356 -11.86 11.29 -20.08
C ASP A 356 -11.14 12.28 -19.15
N PRO A 357 -10.15 13.05 -19.65
CA PRO A 357 -9.39 13.99 -18.84
C PRO A 357 -10.22 15.19 -18.38
N ASP A 358 -11.34 15.49 -19.05
CA ASP A 358 -12.21 16.61 -18.74
C ASP A 358 -13.36 16.22 -17.79
N PHE A 359 -13.42 14.95 -17.37
CA PHE A 359 -14.45 14.49 -16.46
C PHE A 359 -14.30 15.17 -15.09
N ASP A 360 -15.34 15.86 -14.64
CA ASP A 360 -15.37 16.43 -13.28
C ASP A 360 -15.49 15.30 -12.27
N PHE A 361 -14.36 15.03 -11.63
CA PHE A 361 -14.22 13.93 -10.68
C PHE A 361 -14.82 14.23 -9.31
N GLY A 362 -15.23 15.47 -9.02
CA GLY A 362 -15.96 15.85 -7.81
C GLY A 362 -15.18 15.71 -6.50
N LEU A 363 -13.85 15.63 -6.56
CA LEU A 363 -12.93 15.44 -5.41
C LEU A 363 -11.78 16.41 -5.37
#